data_AF-A0A8T4N032-F1
#
_entry.id   AF-A0A8T4N032-F1
#
_cell.length_a   1.000
_cell.length_b   1.000
_cell.length_c   1.000
_cell.angle_alpha   90.00
_cell.angle_beta   90.00
_cell.angle_gamma   90.00
#
_symmetry.space_group_name_H-M   'P 1'
#
loop_
_entity.id
_entity.type
_entity.pdbx_description
1 polymer ?
#
loop_
_entity_poly.entity_id
_entity_poly.type
_entity_poly.pdbx_seq_one_letter_code
_entity_poly.pdbx_strand_id
1 'polypeptide(L)'
;MKAKMDVENRNEKYSREDLESFVNGIISASKSMRYIHSRSQKTLQEIDNPYYVVNLHGSLPLFDVLTIVDQDIDVDRAVYFPGSSRIQNSSDILRYCFENFLWEKQYETDKTSPLFSIDEVVGGHSVERVVNAYNSAIRRIATQNLRGTERRKRDIEEVSFDLKQQFPLYIFGIRDLARFRNRIKNRENMNKRYLELSNPRNENRVIYEFPVKKIITMDDPDFELIEFKHPTSSGWKPSSGYYPKIDSLKFSHYYMDLLHDIARIVGVNPETVDPSRARIRTHCERYSKKPAYN
;
A
#
# COMPACT_ATOMS: atom_id res chain seq x y z
N MET A 1 9.72 -34.60 23.49
CA MET A 1 9.07 -33.64 24.40
C MET A 1 9.31 -32.19 24.00
N LYS A 2 10.55 -31.73 23.75
CA LYS A 2 10.85 -30.36 23.26
C LYS A 2 10.04 -29.93 22.01
N ALA A 3 10.03 -30.75 20.95
CA ALA A 3 9.27 -30.43 19.73
C ALA A 3 7.73 -30.43 19.88
N LYS A 4 7.18 -31.00 20.97
CA LYS A 4 5.73 -30.90 21.28
C LYS A 4 5.43 -29.66 22.13
N MET A 5 6.33 -29.30 23.05
CA MET A 5 6.27 -28.03 23.79
C MET A 5 6.46 -26.81 22.88
N ASP A 6 7.30 -26.91 21.85
CA ASP A 6 7.53 -25.85 20.86
C ASP A 6 6.35 -25.66 19.89
N VAL A 7 5.31 -26.50 19.96
CA VAL A 7 4.05 -26.36 19.21
C VAL A 7 2.94 -25.80 20.10
N GLU A 8 2.94 -26.14 21.40
CA GLU A 8 1.94 -25.66 22.36
C GLU A 8 2.14 -24.20 22.78
N ASN A 9 3.33 -23.61 22.57
CA ASN A 9 3.59 -22.17 22.76
C ASN A 9 3.54 -21.34 21.45
N ARG A 10 3.10 -21.91 20.33
CA ARG A 10 3.02 -21.17 19.05
C ARG A 10 1.81 -20.22 19.06
N ASN A 11 2.11 -18.96 19.38
CA ASN A 11 1.32 -17.75 19.16
C ASN A 11 -0.10 -17.73 19.75
N GLU A 12 -0.23 -17.27 21.00
CA GLU A 12 -1.50 -16.83 21.63
C GLU A 12 -2.19 -15.65 20.90
N LYS A 13 -1.63 -15.15 19.78
CA LYS A 13 -2.07 -13.91 19.12
C LYS A 13 -3.28 -14.04 18.21
N TYR A 14 -3.48 -15.21 17.61
CA TYR A 14 -4.55 -15.48 16.66
C TYR A 14 -4.94 -16.96 16.67
N SER A 15 -6.22 -17.24 16.44
CA SER A 15 -6.67 -18.62 16.24
C SER A 15 -6.29 -19.11 14.84
N ARG A 16 -6.26 -20.43 14.63
CA ARG A 16 -6.11 -21.02 13.29
C ARG A 16 -7.20 -20.53 12.32
N GLU A 17 -8.41 -20.38 12.82
CA GLU A 17 -9.56 -19.88 12.05
C GLU A 17 -9.38 -18.42 11.61
N ASP A 18 -8.79 -17.57 12.47
CA ASP A 18 -8.46 -16.19 12.12
C ASP A 18 -7.38 -16.15 11.03
N LEU A 19 -6.35 -16.99 11.16
CA LEU A 19 -5.25 -17.08 10.20
C LEU A 19 -5.74 -17.56 8.83
N GLU A 20 -6.53 -18.63 8.78
CA GLU A 20 -7.12 -19.12 7.53
C GLU A 20 -8.04 -18.06 6.90
N SER A 21 -8.83 -17.34 7.70
CA SER A 21 -9.66 -16.23 7.18
C SER A 21 -8.81 -15.09 6.62
N PHE A 22 -7.72 -14.74 7.29
CA PHE A 22 -6.81 -13.67 6.86
C PHE A 22 -6.13 -14.02 5.53
N VAL A 23 -5.57 -15.24 5.43
CA VAL A 23 -4.94 -15.75 4.21
C VAL A 23 -5.92 -15.80 3.05
N ASN A 24 -7.15 -16.28 3.27
CA ASN A 24 -8.19 -16.33 2.24
C ASN A 24 -8.60 -14.94 1.72
N GLY A 25 -8.60 -13.94 2.60
CA GLY A 25 -8.83 -12.55 2.21
C GLY A 25 -7.74 -12.05 1.26
N ILE A 26 -6.47 -12.36 1.54
CA ILE A 26 -5.33 -11.96 0.70
C ILE A 26 -5.29 -12.75 -0.61
N ILE A 27 -5.62 -14.05 -0.61
CA ILE A 27 -5.83 -14.83 -1.85
C ILE A 27 -6.89 -14.18 -2.74
N SER A 28 -8.01 -13.75 -2.15
CA SER A 28 -9.09 -13.09 -2.89
C SER A 28 -8.66 -11.73 -3.45
N ALA A 29 -7.85 -10.99 -2.69
CA ALA A 29 -7.24 -9.75 -3.14
C ALA A 29 -6.29 -9.97 -4.32
N SER A 30 -5.36 -10.93 -4.22
CA SER A 30 -4.43 -11.33 -5.30
C SER A 30 -5.19 -11.70 -6.58
N LYS A 31 -6.22 -12.56 -6.48
CA LYS A 31 -7.05 -12.92 -7.64
C LYS A 31 -7.70 -11.70 -8.30
N SER A 32 -8.13 -10.72 -7.50
CA SER A 32 -8.72 -9.49 -8.03
C SER A 32 -7.68 -8.53 -8.63
N MET A 33 -6.42 -8.57 -8.17
CA MET A 33 -5.31 -7.82 -8.76
C MET A 33 -5.00 -8.30 -10.18
N ARG A 34 -5.18 -9.59 -10.46
CA ARG A 34 -4.96 -10.17 -11.81
C ARG A 34 -6.02 -9.72 -12.83
N TYR A 35 -7.21 -9.35 -12.37
CA TYR A 35 -8.34 -8.99 -13.22
C TYR A 35 -9.07 -7.74 -12.70
N ILE A 36 -8.76 -6.57 -13.25
CA ILE A 36 -9.59 -5.38 -13.01
C ILE A 36 -10.47 -5.14 -14.23
N HIS A 37 -11.73 -4.80 -13.98
CA HIS A 37 -12.68 -4.49 -15.04
C HIS A 37 -12.13 -3.35 -15.91
N SER A 38 -11.89 -3.66 -17.19
CA SER A 38 -11.68 -2.64 -18.21
C SER A 38 -12.95 -1.77 -18.27
N ARG A 39 -12.80 -0.46 -18.06
CA ARG A 39 -13.92 0.50 -18.13
C ARG A 39 -14.56 0.57 -19.52
N SER A 40 -13.83 0.17 -20.56
CA SER A 40 -14.23 0.28 -21.97
C SER A 40 -14.70 -1.02 -22.58
N GLN A 41 -14.38 -2.17 -21.98
CA GLN A 41 -14.66 -3.48 -22.55
C GLN A 41 -15.25 -4.35 -21.44
N LYS A 42 -16.45 -4.90 -21.64
CA LYS A 42 -17.15 -5.81 -20.70
C LYS A 42 -16.42 -7.17 -20.54
N THR A 43 -15.11 -7.18 -20.66
CA THR A 43 -14.21 -8.32 -20.60
C THR A 43 -13.18 -8.08 -19.49
N LEU A 44 -12.87 -9.12 -18.72
CA LEU A 44 -11.76 -9.11 -17.78
C LEU A 44 -10.48 -8.99 -18.60
N GLN A 45 -9.75 -7.88 -18.44
CA GLN A 45 -8.41 -7.76 -18.98
C GLN A 45 -7.43 -8.24 -17.92
N GLU A 46 -6.55 -9.15 -18.31
CA GLU A 46 -5.38 -9.50 -17.53
C GLU A 46 -4.50 -8.26 -17.41
N ILE A 47 -4.05 -7.98 -16.20
CA ILE A 47 -3.21 -6.81 -15.95
C ILE A 47 -1.76 -7.20 -16.12
N ASP A 48 -1.20 -6.75 -17.23
CA ASP A 48 0.22 -6.79 -17.43
C ASP A 48 0.91 -5.69 -16.62
N ASN A 49 2.01 -6.08 -15.97
CA ASN A 49 3.05 -5.18 -15.51
C ASN A 49 2.65 -4.08 -14.49
N PRO A 50 1.97 -4.42 -13.37
CA PRO A 50 1.63 -3.43 -12.35
C PRO A 50 2.85 -3.02 -11.51
N TYR A 51 2.77 -1.84 -10.90
CA TYR A 51 3.63 -1.43 -9.81
C TYR A 51 2.94 -1.63 -8.46
N TYR A 52 3.65 -2.14 -7.46
CA TYR A 52 3.09 -2.34 -6.12
C TYR A 52 3.52 -1.20 -5.19
N VAL A 53 2.60 -0.29 -4.90
CA VAL A 53 2.81 0.82 -3.96
C VAL A 53 2.60 0.32 -2.53
N VAL A 54 3.71 0.15 -1.82
CA VAL A 54 3.77 -0.39 -0.46
C VAL A 54 4.01 0.75 0.52
N ASN A 55 2.99 1.14 1.29
CA ASN A 55 3.19 2.07 2.41
C ASN A 55 3.85 1.32 3.58
N LEU A 56 4.97 1.86 4.07
CA LEU A 56 5.84 1.14 5.00
C LEU A 56 5.20 0.80 6.36
N HIS A 57 4.20 1.57 6.81
CA HIS A 57 3.38 1.19 7.97
C HIS A 57 2.04 0.62 7.51
N GLY A 58 1.66 -0.55 8.04
CA GLY A 58 0.41 -1.24 7.73
C GLY A 58 0.48 -2.08 6.46
N SER A 59 0.82 -1.46 5.32
CA SER A 59 0.81 -2.17 4.03
C SER A 59 1.99 -3.13 3.82
N LEU A 60 3.16 -2.87 4.44
CA LEU A 60 4.36 -3.70 4.24
C LEU A 60 4.15 -5.16 4.68
N PRO A 61 3.69 -5.46 5.92
CA PRO A 61 3.35 -6.83 6.32
C PRO A 61 2.34 -7.51 5.38
N LEU A 62 1.30 -6.78 4.92
CA LEU A 62 0.33 -7.33 3.98
C LEU A 62 0.96 -7.66 2.63
N PHE A 63 1.90 -6.85 2.16
CA PHE A 63 2.62 -7.10 0.91
C PHE A 63 3.56 -8.30 1.03
N ASP A 64 4.21 -8.51 2.19
CA ASP A 64 4.99 -9.73 2.46
C ASP A 64 4.11 -10.99 2.38
N VAL A 65 2.96 -10.95 3.04
CA VAL A 65 1.98 -12.05 2.98
C VAL A 65 1.50 -12.27 1.55
N LEU A 66 1.20 -11.20 0.82
CA LEU A 66 0.78 -11.26 -0.58
C LEU A 66 1.83 -11.97 -1.45
N THR A 67 3.13 -11.70 -1.27
CA THR A 67 4.21 -12.36 -2.03
C THR A 67 4.41 -13.85 -1.69
N ILE A 68 3.95 -14.29 -0.51
CA ILE A 68 3.93 -15.72 -0.15
C ILE A 68 2.72 -16.41 -0.78
N VAL A 69 1.57 -15.74 -0.75
CA VAL A 69 0.30 -16.24 -1.29
C VAL A 69 0.32 -16.31 -2.82
N ASP A 70 1.00 -15.37 -3.46
CA ASP A 70 1.08 -15.24 -4.91
C ASP A 70 2.55 -15.10 -5.35
N GLN A 71 3.16 -16.24 -5.69
CA GLN A 71 4.56 -16.31 -6.11
C GLN A 71 4.81 -15.73 -7.51
N ASP A 72 3.76 -15.39 -8.27
CA ASP A 72 3.89 -14.74 -9.58
C ASP A 72 4.11 -13.22 -9.45
N ILE A 73 4.02 -12.66 -8.24
CA ILE A 73 4.24 -11.24 -8.00
C ILE A 73 5.71 -10.88 -8.23
N ASP A 74 5.92 -9.98 -9.19
CA ASP A 74 7.21 -9.36 -9.41
C ASP A 74 7.54 -8.37 -8.27
N VAL A 75 8.29 -8.87 -7.28
CA VAL A 75 8.79 -8.07 -6.16
C VAL A 75 9.70 -6.93 -6.61
N ASP A 76 10.28 -6.99 -7.81
CA ASP A 76 11.06 -5.91 -8.38
C ASP A 76 10.20 -4.71 -8.81
N ARG A 77 8.89 -4.90 -8.98
CA ARG A 77 7.92 -3.82 -9.23
C ARG A 77 7.41 -3.13 -7.97
N ALA A 78 7.82 -3.59 -6.79
CA ALA A 78 7.44 -2.95 -5.54
C ALA A 78 8.16 -1.62 -5.30
N VAL A 79 7.39 -0.62 -4.89
CA VAL A 79 7.84 0.74 -4.57
C VAL A 79 7.44 1.06 -3.14
N TYR A 80 8.41 1.44 -2.31
CA TYR A 80 8.21 1.56 -0.86
C TYR A 80 8.10 3.03 -0.48
N PHE A 81 6.92 3.43 -0.01
CA PHE A 81 6.64 4.80 0.38
C PHE A 81 6.52 4.92 1.90
N PRO A 82 7.16 5.93 2.52
CA PRO A 82 7.03 6.16 3.95
C PRO A 82 5.76 6.96 4.27
N GLY A 83 4.60 6.36 3.98
CA GLY A 83 3.29 6.91 4.34
C GLY A 83 2.85 6.42 5.73
N SER A 84 2.66 7.34 6.69
CA SER A 84 2.11 7.00 8.01
C SER A 84 1.55 8.23 8.73
N SER A 85 0.56 8.04 9.61
CA SER A 85 0.12 9.10 10.52
C SER A 85 1.19 9.50 11.53
N ARG A 86 2.18 8.63 11.80
CA ARG A 86 3.30 8.88 12.72
C ARG A 86 4.36 9.83 12.14
N ILE A 87 4.30 10.10 10.84
CA ILE A 87 5.24 10.96 10.13
C ILE A 87 4.63 12.35 10.00
N GLN A 88 5.35 13.36 10.49
CA GLN A 88 4.98 14.76 10.33
C GLN A 88 4.90 15.14 8.84
N ASN A 89 3.82 15.83 8.44
CA ASN A 89 3.54 16.18 7.04
C ASN A 89 3.51 14.98 6.08
N SER A 90 3.05 13.82 6.55
CA SER A 90 2.95 12.60 5.74
C SER A 90 2.17 12.77 4.45
N SER A 91 1.18 13.66 4.39
CA SER A 91 0.46 13.98 3.15
C SER A 91 1.35 14.60 2.08
N ASP A 92 2.24 15.52 2.45
CA ASP A 92 3.20 16.12 1.51
C ASP A 92 4.29 15.12 1.11
N ILE A 93 4.79 14.34 2.07
CA ILE A 93 5.78 13.29 1.80
C ILE A 93 5.22 12.26 0.81
N LEU A 94 3.99 11.78 1.04
CA LEU A 94 3.37 10.81 0.17
C LEU A 94 3.09 11.40 -1.21
N ARG A 95 2.70 12.69 -1.28
CA ARG A 95 2.59 13.40 -2.56
C ARG A 95 3.93 13.43 -3.28
N TYR A 96 5.03 13.79 -2.60
CA TYR A 96 6.37 13.79 -3.19
C TYR A 96 6.78 12.40 -3.68
N CYS A 97 6.42 11.35 -2.95
CA CYS A 97 6.68 9.98 -3.38
C CYS A 97 6.03 9.67 -4.72
N PHE A 98 4.73 9.96 -4.84
CA PHE A 98 4.02 9.83 -6.12
C PHE A 98 4.58 10.76 -7.19
N GLU A 99 4.89 12.02 -6.88
CA GLU A 99 5.45 12.98 -7.85
C GLU A 99 6.76 12.47 -8.43
N ASN A 100 7.74 12.11 -7.59
CA ASN A 100 9.04 11.63 -8.04
C ASN A 100 8.93 10.29 -8.80
N PHE A 101 8.11 9.37 -8.29
CA PHE A 101 7.91 8.07 -8.94
C PHE A 101 7.27 8.23 -10.31
N LEU A 102 6.12 8.93 -10.40
CA LEU A 102 5.43 9.13 -11.68
C LEU A 102 6.27 9.97 -12.65
N TRP A 103 7.01 10.96 -12.14
CA TRP A 103 7.90 11.77 -12.98
C TRP A 103 9.00 10.92 -13.65
N GLU A 104 9.58 9.98 -12.90
CA GLU A 104 10.55 9.00 -13.41
C GLU A 104 9.91 8.04 -14.42
N LYS A 105 8.70 7.55 -14.12
CA LYS A 105 8.07 6.45 -14.86
C LYS A 105 7.26 6.87 -16.08
N GLN A 106 6.78 8.12 -16.16
CA GLN A 106 5.87 8.57 -17.21
C GLN A 106 6.43 8.46 -18.64
N TYR A 107 7.76 8.36 -18.80
CA TYR A 107 8.41 8.22 -20.10
C TYR A 107 8.95 6.80 -20.37
N GLU A 108 8.75 5.85 -19.46
CA GLU A 108 9.26 4.48 -19.62
C GLU A 108 8.38 3.62 -20.52
N THR A 109 7.09 3.95 -20.66
CA THR A 109 6.12 3.14 -21.41
C THR A 109 4.90 3.95 -21.80
N ASP A 110 4.44 3.81 -23.04
CA ASP A 110 3.15 4.34 -23.49
C ASP A 110 1.96 3.45 -23.09
N LYS A 111 2.25 2.26 -22.54
CA LYS A 111 1.23 1.32 -22.05
C LYS A 111 0.80 1.65 -20.62
N THR A 112 -0.47 1.38 -20.33
CA THR A 112 -1.02 1.43 -18.98
C THR A 112 -0.22 0.53 -18.04
N SER A 113 0.24 1.09 -16.92
CA SER A 113 0.98 0.42 -15.84
C SER A 113 0.28 0.71 -14.50
N PRO A 114 -0.70 -0.12 -14.10
CA PRO A 114 -1.49 0.14 -12.90
C PRO A 114 -0.66 0.22 -11.63
N LEU A 115 -1.10 1.04 -10.68
CA LEU A 115 -0.52 1.14 -9.35
C LEU A 115 -1.43 0.38 -8.37
N PHE A 116 -0.93 -0.73 -7.83
CA PHE A 116 -1.64 -1.53 -6.84
C PHE A 116 -1.13 -1.23 -5.45
N SER A 117 -2.04 -0.96 -4.52
CA SER A 117 -1.71 -0.84 -3.10
C SER A 117 -2.57 -1.80 -2.31
N ILE A 118 -1.99 -2.57 -1.38
CA ILE A 118 -2.73 -3.38 -0.42
C ILE A 118 -2.63 -2.71 0.94
N ASP A 119 -3.74 -2.45 1.63
CA ASP A 119 -3.71 -1.74 2.91
C ASP A 119 -4.75 -2.27 3.89
N GLU A 120 -4.49 -2.07 5.18
CA GLU A 120 -5.43 -2.38 6.24
C GLU A 120 -6.52 -1.30 6.28
N VAL A 121 -7.78 -1.73 6.39
CA VAL A 121 -8.90 -0.79 6.47
C VAL A 121 -9.59 -0.81 7.82
N VAL A 122 -9.25 0.21 8.63
CA VAL A 122 -9.89 0.48 9.92
C VAL A 122 -10.98 1.55 9.81
N GLY A 123 -10.61 2.77 9.42
CA GLY A 123 -11.53 3.93 9.28
C GLY A 123 -11.52 4.59 7.90
N GLY A 124 -10.69 4.10 6.98
CA GLY A 124 -10.57 4.61 5.61
C GLY A 124 -9.61 5.81 5.43
N HIS A 125 -9.11 6.41 6.51
CA HIS A 125 -8.23 7.59 6.44
C HIS A 125 -6.86 7.33 5.80
N SER A 126 -6.25 6.16 6.05
CA SER A 126 -4.96 5.78 5.41
C SER A 126 -5.12 5.75 3.89
N VAL A 127 -6.13 5.01 3.43
CA VAL A 127 -6.49 4.87 2.02
C VAL A 127 -6.80 6.22 1.37
N GLU A 128 -7.59 7.08 2.03
CA GLU A 128 -7.89 8.42 1.52
C GLU A 128 -6.62 9.27 1.36
N ARG A 129 -5.67 9.19 2.30
CA ARG A 129 -4.39 9.91 2.22
C ARG A 129 -3.63 9.50 0.96
N VAL A 130 -3.60 8.21 0.63
CA VAL A 130 -2.96 7.68 -0.60
C VAL A 130 -3.64 8.27 -1.84
N VAL A 131 -4.97 8.22 -1.91
CA VAL A 131 -5.74 8.74 -3.06
C VAL A 131 -5.53 10.25 -3.23
N ASN A 132 -5.54 11.01 -2.15
CA ASN A 132 -5.34 12.46 -2.18
C ASN A 132 -3.91 12.82 -2.61
N ALA A 133 -2.90 12.11 -2.10
CA ALA A 133 -1.51 12.28 -2.48
C ALA A 133 -1.28 11.98 -3.96
N TYR A 134 -1.80 10.86 -4.46
CA TYR A 134 -1.76 10.48 -5.87
C TYR A 134 -2.40 11.54 -6.77
N ASN A 135 -3.63 11.96 -6.48
CA ASN A 135 -4.32 12.98 -7.29
C ASN A 135 -3.60 14.33 -7.28
N SER A 136 -3.02 14.71 -6.14
CA SER A 136 -2.23 15.93 -6.02
C SER A 136 -0.95 15.86 -6.85
N ALA A 137 -0.26 14.70 -6.82
CA ALA A 137 0.95 14.47 -7.60
C ALA A 137 0.68 14.53 -9.12
N ILE A 138 -0.36 13.85 -9.60
CA ILE A 138 -0.78 13.90 -11.01
C ILE A 138 -0.99 15.34 -11.48
N ARG A 139 -1.75 16.13 -10.70
CA ARG A 139 -2.02 17.53 -11.06
C ARG A 139 -0.75 18.39 -11.07
N ARG A 140 0.19 18.11 -10.16
CA ARG A 140 1.49 18.80 -10.12
C ARG A 140 2.30 18.46 -11.36
N ILE A 141 2.46 17.19 -11.70
CA ILE A 141 3.17 16.75 -12.91
C ILE A 141 2.53 17.35 -14.17
N ALA A 142 1.20 17.29 -14.30
CA ALA A 142 0.50 17.89 -15.43
C ALA A 142 0.80 19.39 -15.57
N THR A 143 0.83 20.12 -14.45
CA THR A 143 1.20 21.55 -14.47
C THR A 143 2.65 21.75 -14.91
N GLN A 144 3.54 20.81 -14.59
CA GLN A 144 4.96 20.87 -14.92
C GLN A 144 5.23 20.56 -16.39
N ASN A 145 4.55 19.55 -16.94
CA ASN A 145 4.61 19.22 -18.37
C ASN A 145 4.14 20.39 -19.25
N LEU A 146 3.32 21.28 -18.71
CA LEU A 146 2.83 22.50 -19.37
C LEU A 146 3.60 23.78 -18.93
N ARG A 147 4.80 23.66 -18.35
CA ARG A 147 5.69 24.83 -18.12
C ARG A 147 6.09 25.43 -19.47
N GLY A 148 5.96 26.75 -19.62
CA GLY A 148 6.40 27.47 -20.82
C GLY A 148 5.38 27.55 -21.96
N THR A 149 4.20 26.94 -21.81
CA THR A 149 3.06 27.11 -22.73
C THR A 149 2.05 28.11 -22.16
N GLU A 150 1.17 28.68 -23.01
CA GLU A 150 -0.01 29.43 -22.54
C GLU A 150 -0.95 28.48 -21.80
N ARG A 151 -0.75 28.30 -20.51
CA ARG A 151 -1.50 27.34 -19.69
C ARG A 151 -2.98 27.69 -19.64
N ARG A 152 -3.85 26.82 -20.17
CA ARG A 152 -5.28 26.84 -19.86
C ARG A 152 -5.61 25.75 -18.86
N LYS A 153 -6.65 25.96 -18.05
CA LYS A 153 -7.13 24.98 -17.06
C LYS A 153 -7.51 23.65 -17.71
N ARG A 154 -8.07 23.68 -18.94
CA ARG A 154 -8.41 22.48 -19.72
C ARG A 154 -7.19 21.62 -20.02
N ASP A 155 -6.09 22.22 -20.43
CA ASP A 155 -4.87 21.49 -20.80
C ASP A 155 -4.32 20.71 -19.59
N ILE A 156 -4.37 21.29 -18.38
CA ILE A 156 -3.96 20.60 -17.15
C ILE A 156 -4.87 19.40 -16.86
N GLU A 157 -6.19 19.54 -17.08
CA GLU A 157 -7.16 18.47 -16.84
C GLU A 157 -6.99 17.31 -17.83
N GLU A 158 -6.68 17.61 -19.10
CA GLU A 158 -6.37 16.62 -20.15
C GLU A 158 -5.10 15.84 -19.83
N VAL A 159 -3.97 16.53 -19.58
CA VAL A 159 -2.71 15.85 -19.20
C VAL A 159 -2.87 15.06 -17.89
N SER A 160 -3.65 15.58 -16.94
CA SER A 160 -3.96 14.84 -15.70
C SER A 160 -4.79 13.58 -15.96
N PHE A 161 -5.70 13.63 -16.93
CA PHE A 161 -6.53 12.49 -17.33
C PHE A 161 -5.65 11.42 -17.99
N ASP A 162 -4.79 11.81 -18.92
CA ASP A 162 -3.88 10.88 -19.62
C ASP A 162 -2.94 10.18 -18.65
N LEU A 163 -2.32 10.92 -17.72
CA LEU A 163 -1.47 10.33 -16.68
C LEU A 163 -2.24 9.34 -15.77
N LYS A 164 -3.54 9.58 -15.53
CA LYS A 164 -4.39 8.63 -14.78
C LYS A 164 -4.77 7.39 -15.56
N GLN A 165 -4.88 7.48 -16.90
CA GLN A 165 -5.06 6.31 -17.76
C GLN A 165 -3.77 5.50 -17.90
N GLN A 166 -2.62 6.18 -17.90
CA GLN A 166 -1.32 5.55 -17.93
C GLN A 166 -0.99 4.86 -16.59
N PHE A 167 -1.27 5.51 -15.45
CA PHE A 167 -0.99 4.95 -14.11
C PHE A 167 -2.25 4.92 -13.23
N PRO A 168 -3.27 4.10 -13.56
CA PRO A 168 -4.47 4.02 -12.75
C PRO A 168 -4.16 3.44 -11.37
N LEU A 169 -4.66 4.10 -10.31
CA LEU A 169 -4.49 3.64 -8.93
C LEU A 169 -5.63 2.69 -8.54
N TYR A 170 -5.27 1.57 -7.91
CA TYR A 170 -6.19 0.62 -7.30
C TYR A 170 -5.71 0.23 -5.91
N ILE A 171 -6.64 0.21 -4.95
CA ILE A 171 -6.33 -0.09 -3.55
C ILE A 171 -7.15 -1.31 -3.11
N PHE A 172 -6.45 -2.34 -2.66
CA PHE A 172 -7.00 -3.61 -2.17
C PHE A 172 -7.00 -3.56 -0.64
N GLY A 173 -8.13 -3.16 -0.08
CA GLY A 173 -8.32 -2.98 1.35
C GLY A 173 -8.69 -4.28 2.05
N ILE A 174 -7.83 -4.76 2.96
CA ILE A 174 -8.17 -5.87 3.86
C ILE A 174 -8.97 -5.31 5.04
N ARG A 175 -10.20 -5.80 5.24
CA ARG A 175 -11.14 -5.24 6.23
C ARG A 175 -11.46 -6.23 7.34
N ASP A 176 -11.22 -5.82 8.58
CA ASP A 176 -11.64 -6.56 9.77
C ASP A 176 -13.16 -6.45 10.00
N LEU A 177 -13.87 -7.58 9.90
CA LEU A 177 -15.32 -7.63 10.08
C LEU A 177 -15.77 -7.37 11.51
N ALA A 178 -15.02 -7.83 12.52
CA ALA A 178 -15.38 -7.67 13.92
C ALA A 178 -15.31 -6.20 14.33
N ARG A 179 -14.22 -5.51 13.98
CA ARG A 179 -14.08 -4.06 14.21
C ARG A 179 -15.12 -3.27 13.42
N PHE A 180 -15.38 -3.62 12.16
CA PHE A 180 -16.37 -2.92 11.36
C PHE A 180 -17.77 -2.99 12.00
N ARG A 181 -18.18 -4.17 12.47
CA ARG A 181 -19.46 -4.34 13.21
C ARG A 181 -19.48 -3.50 14.49
N ASN A 182 -18.38 -3.48 15.25
CA ASN A 182 -18.30 -2.68 16.47
C ASN A 182 -18.41 -1.17 16.20
N ARG A 183 -17.78 -0.68 15.12
CA ARG A 183 -17.92 0.72 14.69
C ARG A 183 -19.36 1.09 14.36
N ILE A 184 -20.06 0.22 13.63
CA ILE A 184 -21.50 0.41 13.35
C ILE A 184 -22.30 0.49 14.65
N LYS A 185 -22.08 -0.44 15.59
CA LYS A 185 -22.74 -0.42 16.91
C LYS A 185 -22.47 0.88 17.68
N ASN A 186 -21.23 1.35 17.64
CA ASN A 186 -20.79 2.57 18.33
C ASN A 186 -21.14 3.86 17.58
N ARG A 187 -21.81 3.78 16.42
CA ARG A 187 -22.08 4.92 15.53
C ARG A 187 -20.81 5.69 15.14
N GLU A 188 -19.68 5.01 15.10
CA GLU A 188 -18.43 5.59 14.60
C GLU A 188 -18.55 5.77 13.10
N ASN A 189 -18.48 7.02 12.66
CA ASN A 189 -18.60 7.34 11.24
C ASN A 189 -17.36 6.86 10.49
N MET A 190 -17.58 6.05 9.45
CA MET A 190 -16.58 5.83 8.40
C MET A 190 -16.40 7.11 7.61
N ASN A 191 -15.20 7.31 7.07
CA ASN A 191 -14.93 8.44 6.21
C ASN A 191 -15.85 8.40 4.96
N LYS A 192 -16.60 9.48 4.70
CA LYS A 192 -17.55 9.55 3.57
C LYS A 192 -16.86 9.33 2.22
N ARG A 193 -15.67 9.93 2.05
CA ARG A 193 -14.89 9.82 0.82
C ARG A 193 -14.44 8.38 0.57
N TYR A 194 -14.04 7.69 1.63
CA TYR A 194 -13.74 6.26 1.56
C TYR A 194 -14.94 5.45 1.10
N LEU A 195 -16.13 5.66 1.68
CA LEU A 195 -17.35 4.96 1.29
C LEU A 195 -17.73 5.21 -0.17
N GLU A 196 -17.55 6.43 -0.66
CA GLU A 196 -17.73 6.76 -2.08
C GLU A 196 -16.75 5.97 -2.96
N LEU A 197 -15.47 5.97 -2.61
CA LEU A 197 -14.40 5.35 -3.39
C LEU A 197 -14.39 3.82 -3.35
N SER A 198 -15.05 3.21 -2.36
CA SER A 198 -15.20 1.76 -2.24
C SER A 198 -16.55 1.22 -2.72
N ASN A 199 -17.52 2.10 -3.00
CA ASN A 199 -18.83 1.72 -3.49
C ASN A 199 -18.72 0.95 -4.83
N PRO A 200 -19.20 -0.31 -4.91
CA PRO A 200 -19.17 -1.10 -6.15
C PRO A 200 -19.95 -0.49 -7.31
N ARG A 201 -20.91 0.40 -7.04
CA ARG A 201 -21.70 1.11 -8.06
C ARG A 201 -21.05 2.41 -8.54
N ASN A 202 -19.95 2.82 -7.92
CA ASN A 202 -19.23 4.02 -8.35
C ASN A 202 -18.32 3.66 -9.52
N GLU A 203 -18.53 4.29 -10.68
CA GLU A 203 -17.66 4.14 -11.86
C GLU A 203 -16.22 4.59 -11.56
N ASN A 204 -16.06 5.52 -10.61
CA ASN A 204 -14.79 6.01 -10.09
C ASN A 204 -14.27 5.23 -8.88
N ARG A 205 -14.74 4.00 -8.69
CA ARG A 205 -14.22 3.11 -7.64
C ARG A 205 -12.72 2.90 -7.81
N VAL A 206 -12.01 3.12 -6.70
CA VAL A 206 -10.57 2.89 -6.58
C VAL A 206 -10.28 1.81 -5.52
N ILE A 207 -11.20 1.60 -4.58
CA ILE A 207 -10.99 0.74 -3.41
C ILE A 207 -11.79 -0.56 -3.55
N TYR A 208 -11.10 -1.69 -3.49
CA TYR A 208 -11.64 -3.03 -3.51
C TYR A 208 -11.45 -3.67 -2.14
N GLU A 209 -12.52 -4.15 -1.54
CA GLU A 209 -12.51 -4.54 -0.13
C GLU A 209 -12.61 -6.06 0.00
N PHE A 210 -11.74 -6.62 0.83
CA PHE A 210 -11.66 -8.05 1.11
C PHE A 210 -11.88 -8.26 2.60
N PRO A 211 -13.08 -8.70 3.00
CA PRO A 211 -13.40 -8.88 4.40
C PRO A 211 -12.69 -10.11 4.97
N VAL A 212 -12.15 -9.96 6.18
CA VAL A 212 -11.52 -11.02 6.98
C VAL A 212 -12.10 -11.01 8.38
N LYS A 213 -12.01 -12.12 9.12
CA LYS A 213 -12.46 -12.19 10.52
C LYS A 213 -11.68 -11.23 11.41
N LYS A 214 -10.35 -11.27 11.30
CA LYS A 214 -9.41 -10.44 12.04
C LYS A 214 -8.23 -10.09 11.14
N ILE A 215 -7.76 -8.85 11.19
CA ILE A 215 -6.46 -8.49 10.61
C ILE A 215 -5.41 -8.81 11.65
N ILE A 216 -4.48 -9.73 11.34
CA ILE A 216 -3.49 -10.22 12.31
C ILE A 216 -2.43 -9.15 12.62
N THR A 217 -2.02 -8.40 11.60
CA THR A 217 -0.90 -7.44 11.67
C THR A 217 -1.25 -6.09 12.29
N MET A 218 -2.54 -5.84 12.50
CA MET A 218 -3.07 -4.52 12.82
C MET A 218 -2.80 -4.11 14.27
N ASP A 219 -2.26 -2.90 14.45
CA ASP A 219 -2.00 -2.26 15.74
C ASP A 219 -1.11 -3.07 16.72
N ASP A 220 -0.40 -4.09 16.24
CA ASP A 220 0.46 -4.95 17.06
C ASP A 220 1.95 -4.57 16.85
N PRO A 221 2.66 -4.14 17.91
CA PRO A 221 4.07 -3.74 17.83
C PRO A 221 5.01 -4.82 17.30
N ASP A 222 4.69 -6.12 17.46
CA ASP A 222 5.55 -7.18 16.97
C ASP A 222 5.51 -7.32 15.44
N PHE A 223 4.52 -6.72 14.79
CA PHE A 223 4.42 -6.62 13.33
C PHE A 223 4.80 -5.22 12.82
N GLU A 224 5.29 -4.34 13.69
CA GLU A 224 5.85 -3.04 13.30
C GLU A 224 7.31 -3.19 12.86
N LEU A 225 7.51 -3.31 11.54
CA LEU A 225 8.82 -3.63 10.97
C LEU A 225 9.77 -2.44 10.89
N ILE A 226 9.22 -1.23 10.76
CA ILE A 226 9.98 -0.01 10.43
C ILE A 226 9.90 0.98 11.59
N GLU A 227 11.08 1.42 12.03
CA GLU A 227 11.24 2.54 12.94
C GLU A 227 11.80 3.73 12.15
N PHE A 228 11.10 4.86 12.14
CA PHE A 228 11.59 6.08 11.51
C PHE A 228 12.40 6.92 12.51
N LYS A 229 13.47 7.56 12.04
CA LYS A 229 14.18 8.57 12.83
C LYS A 229 13.23 9.73 13.12
N HIS A 230 12.86 9.89 14.39
CA HIS A 230 12.19 11.09 14.86
C HIS A 230 13.24 12.18 15.06
N PRO A 231 13.13 13.34 14.38
CA PRO A 231 14.04 14.44 14.67
C PRO A 231 13.80 14.89 16.11
N THR A 232 14.83 14.76 16.94
CA THR A 232 14.90 15.33 18.28
C THR A 232 14.81 16.85 18.14
N SER A 233 13.62 17.43 18.36
CA SER A 233 13.35 18.87 18.52
C SER A 233 13.98 19.85 17.50
N SER A 234 13.15 20.64 16.81
CA SER A 234 13.49 21.75 15.89
C SER A 234 14.10 21.42 14.51
N GLY A 235 14.36 20.15 14.20
CA GLY A 235 14.96 19.72 12.93
C GLY A 235 14.03 19.64 11.70
N TRP A 236 12.72 19.84 11.85
CA TRP A 236 11.78 19.79 10.71
C TRP A 236 11.82 21.10 9.93
N LYS A 237 12.87 21.30 9.13
CA LYS A 237 12.94 22.41 8.16
C LYS A 237 12.60 21.88 6.77
N PRO A 238 11.41 22.23 6.20
CA PRO A 238 11.05 21.90 4.82
C PRO A 238 12.11 22.34 3.81
N SER A 239 12.89 23.37 4.15
CA SER A 239 14.00 23.92 3.35
C SER A 239 15.31 23.11 3.42
N SER A 240 15.51 22.28 4.44
CA SER A 240 16.73 21.47 4.61
C SER A 240 16.70 20.10 3.91
N GLY A 241 15.54 19.75 3.34
CA GLY A 241 15.44 18.71 2.33
C GLY A 241 15.89 17.32 2.74
N TYR A 242 15.32 16.71 3.79
CA TYR A 242 15.27 15.24 3.89
C TYR A 242 14.35 14.73 5.01
N TYR A 243 13.18 14.15 4.68
CA TYR A 243 12.40 13.30 5.58
C TYR A 243 11.53 12.30 4.77
N PRO A 244 11.28 11.08 5.28
CA PRO A 244 11.77 10.47 6.52
C PRO A 244 12.96 9.50 6.29
N LYS A 245 13.80 9.29 7.32
CA LYS A 245 14.87 8.28 7.35
C LYS A 245 14.41 7.07 8.15
N ILE A 246 14.66 5.87 7.65
CA ILE A 246 14.49 4.64 8.42
C ILE A 246 15.65 4.53 9.41
N ASP A 247 15.36 4.46 10.70
CA ASP A 247 16.33 4.16 11.74
C ASP A 247 16.65 2.67 11.71
N SER A 248 15.64 1.85 11.97
CA SER A 248 15.76 0.40 12.01
C SER A 248 14.68 -0.28 11.17
N LEU A 249 15.05 -1.43 10.60
CA LEU A 249 14.15 -2.39 9.97
C LEU A 249 14.38 -3.71 10.72
N LYS A 250 13.38 -4.18 11.45
CA LYS A 250 13.49 -5.33 12.35
C LYS A 250 12.39 -6.33 12.03
N PHE A 251 12.76 -7.60 11.95
CA PHE A 251 11.82 -8.71 11.79
C PHE A 251 11.80 -9.48 13.11
N SER A 252 10.71 -9.37 13.86
CA SER A 252 10.55 -10.10 15.11
C SER A 252 10.40 -11.61 14.84
N HIS A 253 10.67 -12.45 15.86
CA HIS A 253 10.40 -13.89 15.76
C HIS A 253 8.91 -14.15 15.50
N TYR A 254 8.02 -13.40 16.16
CA TYR A 254 6.57 -13.49 15.95
C TYR A 254 6.15 -13.18 14.50
N TYR A 255 6.79 -12.19 13.88
CA TYR A 255 6.53 -11.84 12.49
C TYR A 255 7.01 -12.94 11.54
N MET A 256 8.21 -13.48 11.75
CA MET A 256 8.71 -14.60 10.94
C MET A 256 7.85 -15.86 11.11
N ASP A 257 7.41 -16.17 12.34
CA ASP A 257 6.52 -17.29 12.63
C ASP A 257 5.17 -17.13 11.90
N LEU A 258 4.60 -15.93 11.88
CA LEU A 258 3.39 -15.63 11.11
C LEU A 258 3.60 -15.93 9.62
N LEU A 259 4.69 -15.43 9.02
CA LEU A 259 4.96 -15.68 7.61
C LEU A 259 5.16 -17.18 7.31
N HIS A 260 5.85 -17.90 8.19
CA HIS A 260 6.04 -19.35 8.08
C HIS A 260 4.73 -20.12 8.20
N ASP A 261 3.84 -19.74 9.13
CA ASP A 261 2.52 -20.34 9.26
C ASP A 261 1.67 -20.13 8.00
N ILE A 262 1.73 -18.94 7.42
CA ILE A 262 1.06 -18.62 6.16
C ILE A 262 1.65 -19.47 5.02
N ALA A 263 2.98 -19.56 4.91
CA ALA A 263 3.65 -20.38 3.92
C ALA A 263 3.18 -21.84 4.00
N ARG A 264 3.07 -22.41 5.21
CA ARG A 264 2.53 -23.76 5.43
C ARG A 264 1.08 -23.89 4.95
N ILE A 265 0.22 -22.90 5.20
CA ILE A 265 -1.18 -22.92 4.77
C ILE A 265 -1.29 -22.95 3.24
N VAL A 266 -0.45 -22.17 2.54
CA VAL A 266 -0.51 -22.06 1.08
C VAL A 266 0.42 -23.03 0.34
N GLY A 267 1.09 -23.93 1.08
CA GLY A 267 1.95 -24.98 0.51
C GLY A 267 3.33 -24.50 0.03
N VAL A 268 3.79 -23.34 0.51
CA VAL A 268 5.12 -22.79 0.24
C VAL A 268 6.09 -23.25 1.33
N ASN A 269 7.35 -23.54 0.96
CA ASN A 269 8.39 -23.91 1.92
C ASN A 269 8.68 -22.72 2.86
N PRO A 270 8.48 -22.84 4.19
CA PRO A 270 8.73 -21.76 5.13
C PRO A 270 10.17 -21.25 5.10
N GLU A 271 11.14 -22.14 4.89
CA GLU A 271 12.57 -21.79 4.89
C GLU A 271 12.99 -20.93 3.68
N THR A 272 12.13 -20.80 2.67
CA THR A 272 12.38 -19.93 1.50
C THR A 272 11.77 -18.54 1.63
N VAL A 273 11.09 -18.26 2.74
CA VAL A 273 10.45 -16.96 2.97
C VAL A 273 11.50 -15.93 3.40
N ASP A 274 11.71 -14.91 2.57
CA ASP A 274 12.59 -13.79 2.87
C ASP A 274 11.84 -12.45 2.70
N PRO A 275 11.46 -11.78 3.80
CA PRO A 275 10.84 -10.46 3.75
C PRO A 275 11.88 -9.33 3.59
N SER A 276 13.17 -9.65 3.61
CA SER A 276 14.23 -8.65 3.51
C SER A 276 14.29 -8.08 2.09
N ARG A 277 14.10 -6.76 1.99
CA ARG A 277 14.12 -6.05 0.70
C ARG A 277 15.13 -4.92 0.74
N ALA A 278 16.22 -5.11 0.01
CA ALA A 278 17.32 -4.14 -0.08
C ALA A 278 16.85 -2.73 -0.48
N ARG A 279 15.78 -2.64 -1.28
CA ARG A 279 15.27 -1.38 -1.84
C ARG A 279 14.38 -0.56 -0.91
N ILE A 280 13.95 -1.10 0.24
CA ILE A 280 13.07 -0.37 1.18
C ILE A 280 13.70 0.96 1.59
N ARG A 281 14.97 0.93 2.01
CA ARG A 281 15.70 2.13 2.44
C ARG A 281 15.87 3.08 1.26
N THR A 282 16.44 2.62 0.16
CA THR A 282 16.74 3.47 -1.00
C THR A 282 15.50 4.11 -1.61
N HIS A 283 14.36 3.40 -1.68
CA HIS A 283 13.09 3.96 -2.16
C HIS A 283 12.54 5.02 -1.21
N CYS A 284 12.56 4.76 0.09
CA CYS A 284 12.18 5.75 1.11
C CYS A 284 13.02 7.03 0.94
N GLU A 285 14.34 6.88 0.78
CA GLU A 285 15.27 7.99 0.63
C GLU A 285 15.08 8.78 -0.66
N ARG A 286 14.86 8.07 -1.77
CA ARG A 286 14.78 8.64 -3.12
C ARG A 286 13.46 9.38 -3.33
N TYR A 287 12.35 8.74 -3.01
CA TYR A 287 11.03 9.22 -3.40
C TYR A 287 10.44 10.24 -2.43
N SER A 288 10.85 10.26 -1.15
CA SER A 288 10.29 11.20 -0.17
C SER A 288 10.83 12.63 -0.28
N LYS A 289 11.86 12.85 -1.10
CA LYS A 289 12.48 14.17 -1.31
C LYS A 289 11.51 15.12 -2.02
N LYS A 290 11.60 16.40 -1.71
CA LYS A 290 10.88 17.42 -2.48
C LYS A 290 11.27 17.31 -3.97
N PRO A 291 10.31 17.17 -4.89
CA PRO A 291 10.59 17.02 -6.31
C PRO A 291 11.40 18.19 -6.86
N ALA A 292 12.49 17.86 -7.54
CA ALA A 292 13.27 18.79 -8.33
C ALA A 292 12.86 18.60 -9.79
N TYR A 293 12.03 19.51 -10.29
CA TYR A 293 11.72 19.58 -11.71
C TYR A 293 12.91 20.29 -12.37
N ASN A 294 13.70 19.55 -13.14
CA ASN A 294 14.78 20.10 -13.95
C ASN A 294 14.21 20.95 -15.10
#